data_AF-A0A0R1SI37-F1
#
_entry.id   AF-A0A0R1SI37-F1
#
_cell.length_a   1.000
_cell.length_b   1.000
_cell.length_c   1.000
_cell.angle_alpha   90.00
_cell.angle_beta   90.00
_cell.angle_gamma   90.00
#
_symmetry.space_group_name_H-M   'P 1'
#
loop_
_entity.id
_entity.type
_entity.pdbx_description
1 polymer ?
#
loop_
_entity_poly.entity_id
_entity_poly.type
_entity_poly.pdbx_seq_one_letter_code
_entity_poly.pdbx_strand_id
1 'polypeptide(L)'
;MVTVGGSLASLQNDNNEITTRSLAANTAWQTDKFRTNSKTGQVQYRVSTHEWVNASNVSFAKNGVVSALSNITNLSGSHSVNLAGPTGFVYALFSANGSRSSRGLAGNSAWFTDKSATDAQGNTYYCVSTDEWVKFSNGVSFN
;
A
#
# COMPACT_ATOMS: atom_id res chain seq x y z
N MET A 1 -11.37 -3.41 -7.49
CA MET A 1 -12.44 -2.40 -7.38
C MET A 1 -11.85 -1.00 -7.38
N VAL A 2 -12.61 -0.02 -7.86
CA VAL A 2 -12.29 1.41 -7.78
C VAL A 2 -13.26 2.10 -6.82
N THR A 3 -12.82 3.18 -6.18
CA THR A 3 -13.63 4.03 -5.32
C THR A 3 -13.76 5.40 -5.95
N VAL A 4 -14.99 5.88 -6.09
CA VAL A 4 -15.28 7.22 -6.59
C VAL A 4 -14.80 8.27 -5.59
N GLY A 5 -14.20 9.34 -6.09
CA GLY A 5 -13.78 10.48 -5.26
C GLY A 5 -14.93 11.20 -4.55
N GLY A 6 -14.63 12.38 -4.00
CA GLY A 6 -15.58 13.17 -3.21
C GLY A 6 -16.77 13.78 -3.98
N SER A 7 -16.87 13.54 -5.29
CA SER A 7 -17.95 14.04 -6.16
C SER A 7 -18.47 12.95 -7.08
N LEU A 8 -19.69 13.13 -7.61
CA LEU A 8 -20.28 12.26 -8.61
C LEU A 8 -19.34 12.10 -9.82
N ALA A 9 -19.29 10.89 -10.38
CA ALA A 9 -18.50 10.59 -11.57
C ALA A 9 -19.40 10.20 -12.74
N SER A 10 -19.43 11.01 -13.80
CA SER A 10 -20.15 10.68 -15.03
C SER A 10 -19.56 9.44 -15.72
N LEU A 11 -20.44 8.66 -16.34
CA LEU A 11 -20.07 7.49 -17.11
C LEU A 11 -20.04 7.79 -18.61
N GLN A 12 -19.26 6.99 -19.35
CA GLN A 12 -19.21 7.04 -20.79
C GLN A 12 -19.50 5.67 -21.40
N ASN A 13 -20.17 5.65 -22.55
CA ASN A 13 -20.47 4.42 -23.28
C ASN A 13 -19.26 3.93 -24.09
N ASP A 14 -19.42 2.82 -24.81
CA ASP A 14 -18.35 2.25 -25.63
C ASP A 14 -17.82 3.20 -26.72
N ASN A 15 -18.63 4.16 -27.18
CA ASN A 15 -18.28 5.18 -28.19
C ASN A 15 -17.65 6.46 -27.60
N ASN A 16 -17.28 6.44 -26.31
CA ASN A 16 -16.75 7.59 -25.57
C ASN A 16 -17.74 8.76 -25.44
N GLU A 17 -19.05 8.49 -25.43
CA GLU A 17 -20.09 9.49 -25.22
C GLU A 17 -20.54 9.46 -23.77
N ILE A 18 -20.76 10.63 -23.15
CA ILE A 18 -21.25 10.75 -21.78
C ILE A 18 -22.68 10.19 -21.73
N THR A 19 -22.95 9.29 -20.77
CA THR A 19 -24.29 8.74 -20.53
C THR A 19 -25.04 9.57 -19.48
N THR A 20 -26.34 9.31 -19.33
CA THR A 20 -27.16 9.92 -18.28
C THR A 20 -26.89 9.35 -16.88
N ARG A 21 -26.05 8.32 -16.77
CA ARG A 21 -25.71 7.67 -15.50
C ARG A 21 -24.42 8.23 -14.90
N SER A 22 -24.34 8.15 -13.58
CA SER A 22 -23.16 8.52 -12.81
C SER A 22 -23.00 7.61 -11.61
N LEU A 23 -21.77 7.54 -11.10
CA LEU A 23 -21.46 6.85 -9.86
C LEU A 23 -21.48 7.86 -8.72
N ALA A 24 -22.17 7.53 -7.63
CA ALA A 24 -22.22 8.36 -6.43
C ALA A 24 -20.82 8.55 -5.81
N ALA A 25 -20.57 9.73 -5.23
CA ALA A 25 -19.34 10.02 -4.51
C ALA A 25 -19.08 8.97 -3.41
N ASN A 26 -17.80 8.65 -3.16
CA ASN A 26 -17.36 7.72 -2.12
C ASN A 26 -17.94 6.29 -2.23
N THR A 27 -18.45 5.88 -3.40
CA THR A 27 -18.93 4.50 -3.61
C THR A 27 -17.88 3.63 -4.30
N ALA A 28 -17.83 2.36 -3.93
CA ALA A 28 -16.91 1.38 -4.52
C ALA A 28 -17.59 0.59 -5.65
N TRP A 29 -16.87 0.38 -6.74
CA TRP A 29 -17.34 -0.30 -7.94
C TRP A 29 -16.34 -1.34 -8.42
N GLN A 30 -16.86 -2.50 -8.82
CA GLN A 30 -16.02 -3.52 -9.44
C GLN A 30 -15.64 -3.10 -10.85
N THR A 31 -14.42 -3.46 -11.23
CA THR A 31 -13.85 -3.14 -12.53
C THR A 31 -13.08 -4.34 -13.04
N ASP A 32 -13.24 -4.66 -14.31
CA ASP A 32 -12.61 -5.83 -14.92
C ASP A 32 -11.77 -5.49 -16.16
N LYS A 33 -11.97 -4.31 -16.74
CA LYS A 33 -11.23 -3.83 -17.92
C LYS A 33 -10.83 -2.37 -17.76
N PHE A 34 -9.77 -1.98 -18.46
CA PHE A 34 -9.40 -0.59 -18.67
C PHE A 34 -9.26 -0.31 -20.17
N ARG A 35 -9.40 0.97 -20.54
CA ARG A 35 -9.14 1.46 -21.91
C ARG A 35 -8.58 2.87 -21.88
N THR A 36 -8.03 3.30 -23.01
CA THR A 36 -7.71 4.71 -23.25
C THR A 36 -8.79 5.30 -24.15
N ASN A 37 -9.42 6.39 -23.71
CA ASN A 37 -10.40 7.12 -24.50
C ASN A 37 -9.71 7.72 -25.73
N SER A 38 -10.12 7.30 -26.93
CA SER A 38 -9.49 7.74 -28.19
C SER A 38 -9.71 9.22 -28.52
N LYS A 39 -10.68 9.89 -27.88
CA LYS A 39 -10.97 11.31 -28.07
C LYS A 39 -10.17 12.21 -27.11
N THR A 40 -9.94 11.75 -25.87
CA THR A 40 -9.34 12.59 -24.81
C THR A 40 -7.98 12.10 -24.31
N GLY A 41 -7.58 10.88 -24.66
CA GLY A 41 -6.37 10.24 -24.12
C GLY A 41 -6.50 9.78 -22.65
N GLN A 42 -7.66 9.97 -22.02
CA GLN A 42 -7.85 9.60 -20.61
C GLN A 42 -8.00 8.09 -20.44
N VAL A 43 -7.35 7.54 -19.42
CA VAL A 43 -7.60 6.16 -18.98
C VAL A 43 -8.98 6.06 -18.34
N GLN A 44 -9.68 4.97 -18.64
CA GLN A 44 -11.01 4.68 -18.10
C GLN A 44 -11.10 3.24 -17.63
N TYR A 45 -11.97 3.00 -16.64
CA TYR A 45 -12.23 1.68 -16.08
C TYR A 45 -13.68 1.27 -16.32
N ARG A 46 -13.89 0.03 -16.74
CA ARG A 46 -15.24 -0.49 -17.00
C ARG A 46 -15.94 -0.81 -15.68
N VAL A 47 -17.15 -0.31 -15.51
CA VAL A 47 -17.98 -0.52 -14.30
C VAL A 47 -19.33 -1.17 -14.60
N SER A 48 -19.67 -1.32 -15.88
CA SER A 48 -20.84 -2.07 -16.37
C SER A 48 -20.54 -2.64 -17.76
N THR A 49 -21.46 -3.43 -18.35
CA THR A 49 -21.26 -4.10 -19.66
C THR A 49 -20.76 -3.14 -20.74
N HIS A 50 -21.32 -1.91 -20.77
CA HIS A 50 -21.07 -0.88 -21.78
C HIS A 50 -20.74 0.49 -21.16
N GLU A 51 -20.27 0.55 -19.91
CA GLU A 51 -20.00 1.84 -19.25
C GLU A 51 -18.65 1.90 -18.55
N TRP A 52 -18.05 3.08 -18.67
CA TRP A 52 -16.69 3.37 -18.28
C TRP A 52 -16.63 4.66 -17.45
N VAL A 53 -15.85 4.64 -16.38
CA VAL A 53 -15.57 5.82 -15.54
C VAL A 53 -14.14 6.31 -15.78
N ASN A 54 -13.94 7.63 -15.82
CA ASN A 54 -12.61 8.22 -15.98
C ASN A 54 -11.72 7.94 -14.77
N ALA A 55 -10.46 7.60 -15.02
CA ALA A 55 -9.47 7.34 -13.97
C ALA A 55 -9.20 8.55 -13.07
N SER A 56 -9.42 9.79 -13.55
CA SER A 56 -9.30 11.00 -12.73
C SER A 56 -10.37 11.12 -11.65
N ASN A 57 -11.48 10.40 -11.78
CA ASN A 57 -12.64 10.49 -10.88
C ASN A 57 -12.67 9.37 -9.84
N VAL A 58 -11.75 8.42 -9.93
CA VAL A 58 -11.72 7.22 -9.08
C VAL A 58 -10.28 6.90 -8.66
N SER A 59 -10.14 6.21 -7.53
CA SER A 59 -8.90 5.57 -7.13
C SER A 59 -9.08 4.06 -7.11
N PHE A 60 -8.06 3.28 -7.43
CA PHE A 60 -8.13 1.86 -7.08
C PHE A 60 -8.14 1.75 -5.57
N ALA A 61 -9.17 1.11 -5.01
CA ALA A 61 -9.08 0.66 -3.64
C ALA A 61 -7.91 -0.31 -3.60
N LYS A 62 -6.81 0.08 -2.95
CA LYS A 62 -5.69 -0.82 -2.66
C LYS A 62 -6.31 -2.02 -1.97
N ASN A 63 -6.30 -3.17 -2.65
CA ASN A 63 -6.94 -4.39 -2.19
C ASN A 63 -6.63 -4.57 -0.70
N GLY A 64 -7.68 -4.68 0.14
CA GLY A 64 -7.73 -4.34 1.57
C GLY A 64 -6.62 -4.84 2.50
N VAL A 65 -5.39 -4.40 2.25
CA VAL A 65 -4.30 -4.35 3.20
C VAL A 65 -4.08 -2.87 3.41
N VAL A 66 -4.68 -2.35 4.49
CA VAL A 66 -4.25 -1.06 5.03
C VAL A 66 -2.84 -1.30 5.52
N SER A 67 -1.85 -1.11 4.65
CA SER A 67 -0.46 -1.21 5.06
C SER A 67 -0.18 -0.01 5.95
N ALA A 68 -0.07 -0.23 7.27
CA ALA A 68 0.41 0.79 8.20
C ALA A 68 1.83 1.24 7.84
N LEU A 69 2.61 0.33 7.23
CA LEU A 69 3.89 0.63 6.61
C LEU A 69 3.69 0.94 5.12
N SER A 70 4.34 1.99 4.65
CA SER A 70 4.36 2.46 3.27
C SER A 70 5.81 2.70 2.82
N ASN A 71 6.03 3.15 1.58
CA ASN A 71 7.36 3.39 1.01
C ASN A 71 8.32 2.20 1.14
N ILE A 72 7.80 0.98 0.96
CA ILE A 72 8.61 -0.24 1.02
C ILE A 72 9.65 -0.18 -0.10
N THR A 73 10.92 -0.16 0.30
CA THR A 73 12.07 -0.04 -0.59
C THR A 73 12.98 -1.25 -0.41
N ASN A 74 13.31 -1.93 -1.51
CA ASN A 74 14.32 -3.00 -1.50
C ASN A 74 15.72 -2.39 -1.35
N LEU A 75 16.52 -2.99 -0.48
CA LEU A 75 17.90 -2.62 -0.22
C LEU A 75 18.81 -3.48 -1.09
N SER A 76 19.79 -2.85 -1.73
CA SER A 76 20.76 -3.54 -2.57
C SER A 76 22.04 -3.85 -1.79
N GLY A 77 22.49 -5.10 -1.82
CA GLY A 77 23.69 -5.53 -1.10
C GLY A 77 23.35 -6.26 0.20
N SER A 78 24.38 -6.52 1.01
CA SER A 78 24.23 -7.23 2.28
C SER A 78 24.07 -6.24 3.42
N HIS A 79 22.86 -6.14 3.97
CA HIS A 79 22.56 -5.27 5.09
C HIS A 79 22.11 -6.04 6.32
N SER A 80 22.34 -5.45 7.48
CA SER A 80 21.89 -6.01 8.75
C SER A 80 21.34 -4.94 9.69
N VAL A 81 20.47 -5.37 10.60
CA VAL A 81 19.99 -4.58 11.72
C VAL A 81 20.55 -5.16 13.00
N ASN A 82 21.29 -4.36 13.74
CA ASN A 82 21.78 -4.70 15.07
C ASN A 82 20.77 -4.26 16.14
N LEU A 83 20.50 -5.15 17.09
CA LEU A 83 19.54 -4.99 18.16
C LEU A 83 20.29 -4.97 19.49
N ALA A 84 20.76 -3.81 19.92
CA ALA A 84 21.66 -3.62 21.05
C ALA A 84 20.99 -3.65 22.45
N GLY A 85 19.72 -4.06 22.52
CA GLY A 85 19.04 -4.27 23.80
C GLY A 85 19.78 -5.29 24.67
N PRO A 86 19.72 -5.18 26.01
CA PRO A 86 20.42 -6.10 26.89
C PRO A 86 19.86 -7.53 26.77
N THR A 87 20.63 -8.52 27.23
CA THR A 87 20.18 -9.91 27.30
C THR A 87 18.84 -10.02 28.01
N GLY A 88 17.88 -10.72 27.39
CA GLY A 88 16.51 -10.86 27.89
C GLY A 88 15.53 -9.77 27.41
N PHE A 89 16.02 -8.69 26.80
CA PHE A 89 15.17 -7.73 26.11
C PHE A 89 14.61 -8.34 24.81
N VAL A 90 13.37 -8.00 24.46
CA VAL A 90 12.70 -8.49 23.25
C VAL A 90 12.17 -7.32 22.43
N TYR A 91 12.68 -7.17 21.22
CA TYR A 91 12.19 -6.23 20.23
C TYR A 91 10.90 -6.76 19.60
N ALA A 92 9.86 -5.92 19.63
CA ALA A 92 8.59 -6.23 18.98
C ALA A 92 8.74 -6.20 17.45
N LEU A 93 8.04 -7.14 16.80
CA LEU A 93 7.90 -7.16 15.36
C LEU A 93 6.47 -6.78 14.97
N PHE A 94 6.35 -6.21 13.79
CA PHE A 94 5.09 -5.78 13.22
C PHE A 94 4.99 -6.28 11.78
N SER A 95 3.79 -6.64 11.32
CA SER A 95 3.54 -6.86 9.91
C SER A 95 3.37 -5.54 9.16
N ALA A 96 3.40 -5.57 7.82
CA ALA A 96 3.25 -4.37 7.00
C ALA A 96 1.90 -3.65 7.22
N ASN A 97 0.89 -4.34 7.73
CA ASN A 97 -0.40 -3.76 8.13
C ASN A 97 -0.43 -3.15 9.55
N GLY A 98 0.68 -3.21 10.29
CA GLY A 98 0.82 -2.65 11.64
C GLY A 98 0.43 -3.58 12.78
N SER A 99 -0.06 -4.79 12.49
CA SER A 99 -0.34 -5.79 13.54
C SER A 99 0.96 -6.26 14.19
N ARG A 100 0.96 -6.38 15.52
CA ARG A 100 2.12 -6.86 16.27
C ARG A 100 2.21 -8.39 16.18
N SER A 101 3.40 -8.92 15.87
CA SER A 101 3.65 -10.37 15.88
C SER A 101 3.57 -10.96 17.29
N SER A 102 3.28 -12.27 17.37
CA SER A 102 3.34 -13.03 18.63
C SER A 102 4.76 -13.34 19.09
N ARG A 103 5.74 -13.23 18.19
CA ARG A 103 7.17 -13.38 18.45
C ARG A 103 7.89 -12.04 18.42
N GLY A 104 9.11 -12.03 18.95
CA GLY A 104 10.03 -10.89 18.88
C GLY A 104 11.47 -11.35 18.72
N LEU A 105 12.38 -10.39 18.57
CA LEU A 105 13.81 -10.66 18.42
C LEU A 105 14.55 -10.32 19.71
N ALA A 106 15.48 -11.17 20.11
CA ALA A 106 16.27 -10.94 21.31
C ALA A 106 17.19 -9.71 21.14
N GLY A 107 17.41 -9.00 22.24
CA GLY A 107 18.52 -8.06 22.33
C GLY A 107 19.88 -8.77 22.19
N ASN A 108 20.92 -7.98 21.94
CA ASN A 108 22.27 -8.42 21.60
C ASN A 108 22.30 -9.41 20.42
N SER A 109 21.56 -9.10 19.36
CA SER A 109 21.49 -9.93 18.15
C SER A 109 21.53 -9.07 16.89
N ALA A 110 21.88 -9.68 15.75
CA ALA A 110 21.90 -9.04 14.45
C ALA A 110 21.09 -9.87 13.44
N TRP A 111 20.34 -9.17 12.58
CA TRP A 111 19.43 -9.79 11.62
C TRP A 111 19.65 -9.22 10.24
N PHE A 112 19.66 -10.08 9.23
CA PHE A 112 19.70 -9.63 7.85
C PHE A 112 18.45 -8.81 7.52
N THR A 113 18.62 -7.79 6.69
CA THR A 113 17.51 -6.99 6.18
C THR A 113 17.66 -6.72 4.70
N ASP A 114 16.57 -6.88 3.96
CA ASP A 114 16.50 -6.66 2.52
C ASP A 114 15.59 -5.49 2.15
N LYS A 115 14.82 -4.95 3.11
CA LYS A 115 13.84 -3.90 2.87
C LYS A 115 13.74 -2.91 4.01
N SER A 116 13.43 -1.67 3.67
CA SER A 116 13.00 -0.63 4.61
C SER A 116 11.61 -0.11 4.26
N ALA A 117 10.91 0.44 5.25
CA ALA A 117 9.59 1.04 5.08
C ALA A 117 9.38 2.18 6.09
N THR A 118 8.32 2.98 5.89
CA THR A 118 7.94 4.07 6.80
C THR A 118 6.47 4.00 7.17
N ASP A 119 6.12 4.27 8.44
CA ASP A 119 4.73 4.51 8.83
C ASP A 119 4.26 5.93 8.45
N ALA A 120 2.99 6.23 8.71
CA ALA A 120 2.39 7.54 8.43
C ALA A 120 2.96 8.69 9.28
N GLN A 121 3.71 8.38 10.35
CA GLN A 121 4.41 9.35 11.19
C GLN A 121 5.88 9.54 10.75
N GLY A 122 6.31 8.84 9.69
CA GLY A 122 7.67 8.90 9.17
C GLY A 122 8.67 8.04 9.95
N ASN A 123 8.22 7.15 10.85
CA ASN A 123 9.15 6.25 11.53
C ASN A 123 9.62 5.15 10.57
N THR A 124 10.92 4.86 10.60
CA THR A 124 11.52 3.82 9.76
C THR A 124 11.37 2.43 10.37
N TYR A 125 11.20 1.43 9.51
CA TYR A 125 11.14 0.02 9.85
C TYR A 125 12.05 -0.78 8.91
N TYR A 126 12.61 -1.88 9.39
CA TYR A 126 13.47 -2.78 8.62
C TYR A 126 12.90 -4.20 8.63
N CYS A 127 12.87 -4.83 7.46
CA CYS A 127 12.31 -6.16 7.27
C CYS A 127 13.30 -7.23 7.76
N VAL A 128 12.82 -8.19 8.54
CA VAL A 128 13.62 -9.30 9.11
C VAL A 128 13.06 -10.68 8.75
N SER A 129 11.95 -10.72 8.02
CA SER A 129 11.31 -11.92 7.48
C SER A 129 10.44 -11.57 6.26
N THR A 130 9.49 -12.43 5.86
CA THR A 130 8.60 -12.18 4.72
C THR A 130 7.64 -11.00 4.96
N ASP A 131 7.10 -10.89 6.17
CA ASP A 131 6.19 -9.80 6.59
C ASP A 131 6.37 -9.48 8.09
N GLU A 132 7.61 -9.44 8.56
CA GLU A 132 7.93 -9.01 9.92
C GLU A 132 8.98 -7.90 9.88
N TRP A 133 8.69 -6.83 10.60
CA TRP A 133 9.42 -5.57 10.56
C TRP A 133 9.76 -5.12 11.97
N VAL A 134 11.01 -4.69 12.18
CA VAL A 134 11.45 -4.06 13.43
C VAL A 134 11.48 -2.55 13.26
N LYS A 135 10.96 -1.82 14.25
CA LYS A 135 10.94 -0.35 14.23
C LYS A 135 12.33 0.20 14.58
N PHE A 136 12.82 1.16 13.78
CA PHE A 136 13.98 1.96 14.16
C PHE A 136 13.67 2.76 15.44
N SER A 137 14.48 2.54 16.46
CA SER A 137 14.33 3.11 17.79
C SER A 137 15.65 2.99 18.56
N ASN A 138 15.68 3.43 19.81
CA ASN A 138 16.88 3.29 20.64
C ASN A 138 17.31 1.81 20.72
N GLY A 139 18.60 1.56 20.45
CA GLY A 139 19.17 0.21 20.40
C GLY A 139 18.89 -0.55 19.10
N VAL A 140 18.31 0.07 18.07
CA VAL A 140 18.18 -0.51 16.72
C VAL A 140 19.05 0.29 15.76
N SER A 141 20.04 -0.33 15.12
CA SER A 141 20.91 0.34 14.16
C SER A 141 21.05 -0.45 12.87
N PHE A 142 21.08 0.25 11.74
CA PHE A 142 21.29 -0.30 10.41
C PHE A 142 22.78 -0.30 10.05
N ASN A 143 23.27 -1.41 9.48
CA ASN A 143 24.65 -1.57 8.99
C ASN A 143 24.67 -2.09 7.56
#